data_AF-A0A383DDZ3-F1
#
_entry.id   AF-A0A383DDZ3-F1
#
_cell.length_a   1.000
_cell.length_b   1.000
_cell.length_c   1.000
_cell.angle_alpha   90.00
_cell.angle_beta   90.00
_cell.angle_gamma   90.00
#
_symmetry.space_group_name_H-M   'P 1'
#
loop_
_entity.id
_entity.type
_entity.pdbx_description
1 polymer ?
#
loop_
_entity_poly.entity_id
_entity_poly.type
_entity_poly.pdbx_seq_one_letter_code
_entity_poly.pdbx_strand_id
1 'polypeptide(L)'
;MESYKKNVMLGDKEIIFETGKIARQATGAVIASCGETKVLSTVVVGKPPGEHQDFFPLTVNYVEKTYATGRIPGGFFKREGRPSEKETLTSRLIDRPIRPLFKDDFLY
;
A
#
# COMPACT_ATOMS: atom_id res chain seq x y z
N MET A 1 -18.68 -6.23 13.69
CA MET A 1 -17.49 -5.35 13.61
C MET A 1 -17.79 -4.24 12.63
N GLU A 2 -17.52 -3.01 13.01
CA GLU A 2 -17.89 -1.83 12.21
C GLU A 2 -16.87 -1.57 11.10
N SER A 3 -17.37 -1.38 9.89
CA SER A 3 -16.60 -0.92 8.74
C SER A 3 -16.91 0.55 8.50
N TYR A 4 -15.89 1.38 8.36
CA TYR A 4 -16.06 2.78 7.99
C TYR A 4 -15.88 2.90 6.48
N LYS A 5 -16.85 3.53 5.81
CA LYS A 5 -16.85 3.73 4.36
C LYS A 5 -17.01 5.20 4.02
N LYS A 6 -16.20 5.67 3.08
CA LYS A 6 -16.32 7.02 2.51
C LYS A 6 -16.26 6.96 1.00
N ASN A 7 -17.26 7.54 0.36
CA ASN A 7 -17.34 7.66 -1.09
C ASN A 7 -16.97 9.09 -1.49
N VAL A 8 -16.20 9.22 -2.57
CA VAL A 8 -15.75 10.50 -3.12
C VAL A 8 -15.85 10.43 -4.64
N MET A 9 -16.42 11.47 -5.26
CA MET A 9 -16.44 11.62 -6.71
C MET A 9 -15.16 12.32 -7.17
N LEU A 10 -14.45 11.72 -8.13
CA LEU A 10 -13.28 12.30 -8.80
C LEU A 10 -13.56 12.36 -10.30
N GLY A 11 -14.03 13.52 -10.77
CA GLY A 11 -14.62 13.63 -12.10
C GLY A 11 -15.83 12.70 -12.21
N ASP A 12 -15.85 11.87 -13.25
CA ASP A 12 -16.92 10.89 -13.50
C ASP A 12 -16.70 9.54 -12.78
N LYS A 13 -15.65 9.42 -11.97
CA LYS A 13 -15.31 8.18 -11.26
C LYS A 13 -15.66 8.28 -9.79
N GLU A 14 -16.41 7.29 -9.28
CA GLU A 14 -16.60 7.11 -7.84
C GLU A 14 -15.43 6.32 -7.24
N ILE A 15 -14.83 6.87 -6.19
CA ILE A 15 -13.80 6.21 -5.38
C ILE A 15 -14.37 5.92 -4.00
N ILE A 16 -14.25 4.66 -3.58
CA ILE A 16 -14.74 4.18 -2.28
C ILE A 16 -13.54 3.79 -1.41
N PHE A 17 -13.45 4.36 -0.23
CA PHE A 17 -12.47 4.01 0.80
C PHE A 17 -13.15 3.25 1.93
N GLU A 18 -12.66 2.04 2.26
CA GLU A 18 -13.15 1.20 3.36
C GLU A 18 -12.03 0.88 4.34
N THR A 19 -12.30 1.01 5.65
CA THR A 19 -11.38 0.62 6.73
C THR A 19 -12.10 -0.04 7.91
N GLY A 20 -11.35 -0.62 8.85
CA GLY A 20 -11.85 -1.23 10.08
C GLY A 20 -12.12 -2.74 10.00
N LYS A 21 -12.28 -3.32 8.79
CA LYS A 21 -12.59 -4.75 8.62
C LYS A 21 -11.38 -5.63 8.34
N ILE A 22 -10.44 -5.18 7.49
CA ILE A 22 -9.28 -5.96 7.01
C ILE A 22 -7.98 -5.41 7.60
N ALA A 23 -7.00 -6.30 7.84
CA ALA A 23 -5.65 -5.95 8.29
C ALA A 23 -5.58 -5.09 9.56
N ARG A 24 -6.46 -5.35 10.52
CA ARG A 24 -6.65 -4.56 11.76
C ARG A 24 -5.44 -4.48 12.70
N GLN A 25 -4.42 -5.31 12.50
CA GLN A 25 -3.18 -5.27 13.28
C GLN A 25 -2.17 -4.26 12.73
N ALA A 26 -2.35 -3.79 11.49
CA ALA A 26 -1.53 -2.71 10.95
C ALA A 26 -1.88 -1.39 11.62
N THR A 27 -0.92 -0.45 11.66
CA THR A 27 -1.15 0.92 12.16
C THR A 27 -2.24 1.64 11.34
N GLY A 28 -2.30 1.36 10.04
CA GLY A 28 -3.39 1.80 9.17
C GLY A 28 -3.65 0.80 8.05
N ALA A 29 -4.91 0.64 7.67
CA ALA A 29 -5.31 -0.22 6.56
C ALA A 29 -6.55 0.36 5.85
N VAL A 30 -6.47 0.54 4.54
CA VAL A 30 -7.57 1.06 3.71
C VAL A 30 -7.67 0.25 2.43
N ILE A 31 -8.90 -0.15 2.08
CA ILE A 31 -9.23 -0.65 0.75
C ILE A 31 -9.78 0.52 -0.06
N ALA A 32 -9.06 0.91 -1.11
CA ALA A 32 -9.54 1.85 -2.11
C ALA A 32 -10.13 1.08 -3.29
N SER A 33 -11.33 1.46 -3.73
CA SER A 33 -12.01 0.86 -4.89
C SER A 33 -12.38 1.96 -5.90
N CYS A 34 -12.13 1.72 -7.18
CA CYS A 34 -12.56 2.58 -8.28
C CYS A 34 -13.09 1.67 -9.40
N GLY A 35 -14.41 1.64 -9.59
CA GLY A 35 -15.05 0.63 -10.43
C GLY A 35 -14.73 -0.79 -9.95
N GLU A 36 -14.23 -1.63 -10.84
CA GLU A 36 -13.86 -3.03 -10.54
C GLU A 36 -12.43 -3.18 -9.97
N THR A 37 -11.63 -2.10 -9.97
CA THR A 37 -10.26 -2.14 -9.46
C THR A 37 -10.23 -1.87 -7.97
N LYS A 38 -9.54 -2.71 -7.20
CA LYS A 38 -9.35 -2.56 -5.76
C LYS A 38 -7.88 -2.65 -5.36
N VAL A 39 -7.48 -1.82 -4.41
CA VAL A 39 -6.14 -1.83 -3.81
C VAL A 39 -6.27 -1.84 -2.29
N LEU A 40 -5.63 -2.81 -1.63
CA LEU A 40 -5.44 -2.80 -0.18
C LEU A 40 -4.11 -2.11 0.14
N SER A 41 -4.18 -0.95 0.78
CA SER A 41 -3.01 -0.23 1.28
C SER A 41 -2.92 -0.39 2.79
N THR A 42 -1.77 -0.84 3.28
CA THR A 42 -1.48 -1.00 4.71
C THR A 42 -0.21 -0.26 5.10
N VAL A 43 -0.23 0.36 6.27
CA VAL A 43 0.89 1.10 6.85
C VAL A 43 1.19 0.50 8.22
N VAL A 44 2.48 0.30 8.50
CA VAL A 44 2.98 -0.10 9.81
C VAL A 44 4.08 0.86 10.21
N VAL A 45 3.95 1.47 11.39
CA VAL A 45 5.00 2.28 12.01
C VAL A 45 5.67 1.41 13.06
N GLY A 46 6.99 1.28 12.96
CA GLY A 46 7.81 0.52 13.91
C GLY A 46 7.95 1.22 15.25
N LYS A 47 8.73 0.62 16.15
CA LYS A 47 9.16 1.30 17.38
C LYS A 47 10.32 2.25 17.07
N PRO A 48 10.50 3.33 17.86
CA PRO A 48 11.70 4.17 17.90
C PRO A 48 12.96 3.34 17.68
N PRO A 49 13.86 3.79 16.80
CA PRO A 49 15.05 3.01 16.54
C PRO A 49 15.98 3.11 17.75
N GLY A 50 16.90 2.16 17.87
CA GLY A 50 17.97 2.25 18.87
C GLY A 50 18.87 3.47 18.62
N GLU A 51 19.84 3.70 19.50
CA GLU A 51 20.69 4.91 19.55
C GLU A 51 21.52 5.24 18.28
N HIS A 52 21.47 4.43 17.22
CA HIS A 52 22.38 4.50 16.06
C HIS A 52 21.66 4.58 14.70
N GLN A 53 20.51 5.27 14.64
CA GLN A 53 19.79 5.47 13.39
C GLN A 53 19.90 6.91 12.91
N ASP A 54 20.63 7.10 11.81
CA ASP A 54 20.91 8.43 11.25
C ASP A 54 20.05 8.76 10.01
N PHE A 55 19.13 7.87 9.62
CA PHE A 55 18.29 8.05 8.42
C PHE A 55 16.87 7.52 8.59
N PHE A 56 15.90 8.14 7.89
CA PHE A 56 14.50 7.75 7.90
C PHE A 56 14.24 6.48 7.03
N PRO A 57 13.87 5.34 7.64
CA PRO A 57 13.78 4.06 6.95
C PRO A 57 12.38 3.82 6.33
N LEU A 58 11.99 4.63 5.36
CA LEU A 58 10.73 4.42 4.62
C LEU A 58 10.91 3.41 3.49
N THR A 59 10.08 2.36 3.50
CA THR A 59 9.97 1.37 2.42
C THR A 59 8.54 1.31 1.90
N VAL A 60 8.38 1.36 0.58
CA VAL A 60 7.10 1.19 -0.10
C VAL A 60 7.18 -0.02 -1.01
N ASN A 61 6.23 -0.95 -0.85
CA ASN A 61 6.12 -2.15 -1.68
C ASN A 61 4.76 -2.18 -2.36
N TYR A 62 4.75 -2.11 -3.69
CA TYR A 62 3.57 -2.32 -4.52
C TYR A 62 3.66 -3.68 -5.21
N VAL A 63 2.59 -4.48 -5.12
CA VAL A 63 2.51 -5.82 -5.72
C VAL A 63 1.17 -6.01 -6.42
N GLU A 64 1.21 -6.48 -7.66
CA GLU A 64 0.03 -6.87 -8.44
C GLU A 64 -0.19 -8.38 -8.32
N LYS A 65 -1.32 -8.76 -7.73
CA LYS A 65 -1.69 -10.16 -7.59
C LYS A 65 -2.33 -10.67 -8.87
N THR A 66 -1.85 -11.78 -9.43
CA THR A 66 -2.37 -12.29 -10.72
C THR A 66 -3.83 -12.73 -10.61
N TYR A 67 -4.26 -13.14 -9.41
CA TYR A 67 -5.65 -13.46 -9.15
C TYR A 67 -6.59 -12.25 -9.32
N ALA A 68 -6.08 -11.01 -9.24
CA ALA A 68 -6.90 -9.81 -9.43
C ALA A 68 -7.51 -9.74 -10.84
N THR A 69 -6.88 -10.40 -11.82
CA THR A 69 -7.40 -10.56 -13.19
C THR A 69 -7.82 -12.00 -13.50
N GLY A 70 -8.02 -12.84 -12.48
CA GLY A 70 -8.39 -14.25 -12.64
C GLY A 70 -7.31 -15.12 -13.31
N ARG A 71 -6.03 -14.73 -13.26
CA ARG A 71 -4.94 -15.46 -13.91
C ARG A 71 -4.08 -16.21 -12.89
N ILE A 72 -3.63 -17.40 -13.28
CA ILE A 72 -2.62 -18.16 -12.53
C ILE A 72 -1.23 -17.62 -12.92
N PRO A 73 -0.32 -17.39 -11.95
CA PRO A 73 1.03 -16.95 -12.28
C PRO A 73 1.72 -17.96 -13.21
N GLY A 74 2.39 -17.46 -14.25
CA GLY A 74 3.16 -18.29 -15.17
C GLY A 74 4.43 -18.87 -14.51
N GLY A 75 5.09 -19.80 -15.21
CA GLY A 75 6.35 -20.41 -14.79
C GLY A 75 6.21 -21.61 -13.85
N PHE A 76 7.36 -22.18 -13.46
CA PHE A 76 7.42 -23.46 -12.73
C PHE A 76 6.79 -23.40 -11.33
N PHE A 77 7.03 -22.31 -10.59
CA PHE A 77 6.59 -22.17 -9.20
C PHE A 77 5.13 -21.71 -9.04
N LYS A 78 4.49 -21.23 -10.12
CA LYS A 78 3.10 -20.71 -10.12
C LYS A 78 2.79 -19.73 -8.96
N ARG A 79 3.73 -18.83 -8.65
CA ARG A 79 3.64 -17.84 -7.58
C ARG A 79 4.14 -16.48 -8.07
N GLU A 80 3.66 -15.40 -7.46
CA GLU A 80 4.27 -14.09 -7.67
C GLU A 80 5.71 -14.11 -7.14
N GLY A 81 6.65 -13.70 -7.98
CA GLY A 81 8.08 -13.71 -7.68
C GLY A 81 8.57 -12.36 -7.17
N ARG A 82 9.79 -11.99 -7.58
CA ARG A 82 10.33 -10.66 -7.34
C ARG A 82 9.47 -9.60 -8.06
N PRO A 83 9.36 -8.37 -7.51
CA PRO A 83 8.67 -7.29 -8.17
C PRO A 83 9.20 -7.09 -9.60
N SER A 84 8.27 -6.94 -10.53
CA SER A 84 8.53 -6.51 -11.90
C SER A 84 9.05 -5.06 -11.93
N GLU A 85 9.57 -4.65 -13.09
CA GLU A 85 9.97 -3.26 -13.31
C GLU A 85 8.79 -2.30 -13.09
N LYS A 86 7.59 -2.66 -13.60
CA LYS A 86 6.36 -1.89 -13.39
C LYS A 86 6.05 -1.73 -11.90
N GLU A 87 6.09 -2.82 -11.13
CA GLU A 87 5.81 -2.77 -9.69
C GLU A 87 6.83 -1.93 -8.92
N THR A 88 8.10 -2.00 -9.34
CA THR A 88 9.19 -1.19 -8.76
C THR A 88 8.98 0.30 -9.07
N LEU A 89 8.62 0.65 -10.32
CA LEU A 89 8.33 2.02 -10.72
C LEU A 89 7.10 2.57 -9.99
N THR A 90 6.03 1.79 -9.87
CA THR A 90 4.84 2.17 -9.09
C THR A 90 5.16 2.38 -7.62
N SER A 91 5.99 1.52 -7.03
CA SER A 91 6.46 1.69 -5.64
C SER A 91 7.17 3.04 -5.47
N ARG A 92 8.04 3.42 -6.42
CA ARG A 92 8.73 4.73 -6.43
C ARG A 92 7.77 5.90 -6.64
N LEU A 93 6.74 5.75 -7.47
CA LEU A 93 5.72 6.79 -7.68
C LEU A 93 4.93 7.08 -6.41
N ILE A 94 4.70 6.07 -5.56
CA ILE A 94 4.06 6.24 -4.26
C ILE A 94 5.04 6.83 -3.24
N ASP A 95 6.28 6.34 -3.20
CA ASP A 95 7.30 6.75 -2.21
C ASP A 95 7.71 8.23 -2.34
N ARG A 96 7.99 8.68 -3.57
CA ARG A 96 8.51 10.03 -3.85
C ARG A 96 7.65 11.17 -3.28
N PRO A 97 6.31 11.19 -3.43
CA PRO A 97 5.48 12.27 -2.88
C PRO A 97 5.27 12.19 -1.36
N ILE A 98 5.29 11.00 -0.76
CA ILE A 98 5.03 10.86 0.69
C ILE A 98 6.29 11.06 1.54
N ARG A 99 7.47 10.70 1.02
CA ARG A 99 8.74 10.82 1.73
C ARG A 99 9.04 12.22 2.30
N PRO A 100 8.84 13.33 1.56
CA PRO A 100 9.08 14.67 2.10
C PRO A 100 7.98 15.18 3.05
N LEU A 101 6.89 14.43 3.26
CA LEU A 101 5.81 14.83 4.18
C LEU A 101 6.12 14.47 5.64
N PHE A 102 7.13 13.63 5.87
CA PHE A 102 7.62 13.32 7.21
C PHE A 102 8.53 14.46 7.69
N LYS A 103 8.47 14.76 8.99
CA LYS A 103 9.39 15.72 9.59
C LYS A 103 10.82 15.19 9.56
N ASP A 104 11.80 16.08 9.45
CA ASP A 104 13.22 15.70 9.35
C ASP A 104 13.73 14.88 10.55
N ASP A 105 13.13 15.09 11.72
CA ASP A 105 13.44 14.39 12.97
C ASP A 105 12.63 13.10 13.19
N PHE A 106 11.78 12.73 12.23
CA PHE A 106 10.94 11.55 12.33
C PHE A 106 11.74 10.29 11.99
N LEU A 107 12.27 9.63 13.02
CA LEU A 107 13.01 8.37 12.86
C LEU A 107 12.24 7.15 13.36
N TYR A 108 11.12 7.34 14.09
CA TYR A 108 9.89 6.53 14.22
C TYR A 108 8.98 7.22 15.27
#